data_AF-A0A930VI38-F1
#
_entry.id   AF-A0A930VI38-F1
#
_cell.length_a   1.000
_cell.length_b   1.000
_cell.length_c   1.000
_cell.angle_alpha   90.00
_cell.angle_beta   90.00
_cell.angle_gamma   90.00
#
_symmetry.space_group_name_H-M   'P 1'
#
loop_
_entity.id
_entity.type
_entity.pdbx_description
1 polymer ?
#
loop_
_entity_poly.entity_id
_entity_poly.type
_entity_poly.pdbx_seq_one_letter_code
_entity_poly.pdbx_strand_id
1 'polypeptide(L)' 'MSDARMYDDARATRDHLRLEAAARAAVRPAPGITFDEYPREVPKREIRVDEAAQRIANALHLHLD' A
#
# COMPACT_ATOMS: atom_id res chain seq x y z
N MET A 1 11.60 -25.30 18.06
CA MET A 1 10.32 -24.80 17.53
C MET A 1 9.65 -25.99 16.85
N SER A 2 8.42 -26.36 17.17
CA SER A 2 7.78 -27.51 16.47
C SER A 2 7.26 -27.08 15.11
N ASP A 3 7.31 -27.97 14.13
CA ASP A 3 6.85 -27.71 12.76
C ASP A 3 5.41 -27.20 12.72
N ALA A 4 4.52 -27.79 13.53
CA ALA A 4 3.12 -27.38 13.63
C ALA A 4 2.95 -25.88 13.98
N ARG A 5 3.74 -25.37 14.92
CA ARG A 5 3.68 -23.94 15.29
C ARG A 5 4.18 -23.02 14.18
N MET A 6 5.17 -23.47 13.41
CA MET A 6 5.69 -22.71 12.28
C MET A 6 4.66 -22.62 11.14
N TYR A 7 3.92 -23.71 10.87
CA TYR A 7 2.83 -23.70 9.89
C TYR A 7 1.67 -22.79 10.30
N ASP A 8 1.29 -22.81 11.57
CA ASP A 8 0.21 -21.95 12.08
C ASP A 8 0.59 -20.46 12.00
N ASP A 9 1.82 -20.10 12.36
CA ASP A 9 2.33 -18.73 12.29
C ASP A 9 2.41 -18.21 10.84
N ALA A 10 2.89 -19.06 9.92
CA ALA A 10 2.92 -18.74 8.50
C ALA A 10 1.51 -18.51 7.93
N ARG A 11 0.52 -19.32 8.34
CA ARG A 11 -0.87 -19.16 7.94
C ARG A 11 -1.47 -17.87 8.49
N ALA A 12 -1.26 -17.58 9.77
CA ALA A 12 -1.75 -16.35 10.41
C ALA A 12 -1.17 -15.11 9.73
N THR A 13 0.13 -15.11 9.42
CA THR A 13 0.80 -14.01 8.70
C THR A 13 0.23 -13.81 7.30
N ARG A 14 0.04 -14.91 6.55
CA ARG A 14 -0.54 -14.87 5.19
C ARG A 14 -1.93 -14.24 5.19
N ASP A 15 -2.76 -14.60 6.17
CA ASP A 15 -4.14 -14.14 6.26
C ASP A 15 -4.20 -12.68 6.75
N HIS A 16 -3.40 -12.31 7.76
CA HIS A 16 -3.30 -10.94 8.28
C HIS A 16 -2.87 -9.94 7.19
N LEU A 17 -1.86 -10.30 6.40
CA LEU A 17 -1.33 -9.47 5.31
C LEU A 17 -2.11 -9.62 4.00
N ARG A 18 -3.14 -10.48 3.97
CA ARG A 18 -3.95 -10.75 2.77
C ARG A 18 -3.11 -11.11 1.53
N LEU A 19 -2.05 -11.91 1.73
CA LEU A 19 -1.05 -12.18 0.68
C LEU A 19 -1.66 -12.85 -0.56
N GLU A 20 -2.72 -13.65 -0.42
CA GLU A 20 -3.43 -14.22 -1.57
C GLU A 20 -4.10 -13.16 -2.45
N ALA A 21 -4.62 -12.08 -1.86
CA ALA A 21 -5.20 -10.98 -2.62
C ALA A 21 -4.10 -10.18 -3.34
N ALA A 22 -2.97 -9.95 -2.68
CA ALA A 22 -1.80 -9.29 -3.26
C ALA A 22 -1.19 -10.11 -4.41
N ALA A 23 -1.02 -11.43 -4.23
CA ALA A 23 -0.53 -12.33 -5.28
C ALA A 23 -1.45 -12.32 -6.51
N ARG A 24 -2.78 -12.38 -6.31
CA ARG A 24 -3.76 -12.23 -7.40
C ARG A 24 -3.69 -10.87 -8.08
N ALA A 25 -3.46 -9.79 -7.34
CA ALA A 25 -3.33 -8.46 -7.91
C ALA A 25 -2.04 -8.30 -8.74
N ALA A 26 -0.92 -8.85 -8.26
CA ALA A 26 0.38 -8.73 -8.91
C ALA A 26 0.45 -9.38 -10.30
N VAL A 27 -0.34 -10.44 -10.54
CA VAL A 27 -0.36 -11.16 -11.83
C VAL A 27 -1.50 -10.71 -12.75
N ARG A 28 -2.42 -9.87 -12.27
CA ARG A 28 -3.47 -9.33 -13.14
C ARG A 28 -2.86 -8.27 -14.06
N PRO A 29 -3.35 -8.14 -15.31
CA PRO A 29 -3.05 -6.99 -16.14
C PRO A 29 -3.30 -5.71 -15.35
N ALA A 30 -2.42 -4.72 -15.52
CA ALA A 30 -2.63 -3.42 -14.92
C ALA A 30 -4.02 -2.90 -15.35
N PRO A 31 -4.79 -2.29 -14.44
CA PRO A 31 -6.00 -1.59 -14.83
C PRO A 31 -5.62 -0.56 -15.91
N GLY A 32 -6.40 -0.46 -16.99
CA GLY A 32 -6.09 0.50 -18.03
C GLY A 32 -6.21 1.92 -17.50
N ILE A 33 -5.37 2.79 -18.04
CA ILE A 33 -5.30 4.20 -17.68
C ILE A 33 -6.31 5.05 -18.46
N THR A 34 -7.14 4.42 -19.29
CA THR A 34 -8.14 5.10 -20.11
C THR A 34 -9.35 5.47 -19.26
N PHE A 35 -9.89 6.66 -19.50
CA PHE A 35 -11.05 7.18 -18.78
C PHE A 35 -12.27 6.25 -18.92
N ASP A 36 -12.42 5.59 -20.07
CA ASP A 36 -13.54 4.68 -20.37
C ASP A 36 -13.52 3.40 -19.53
N GLU A 37 -12.36 2.94 -19.06
CA GLU A 37 -12.24 1.79 -18.17
C GLU A 37 -12.56 2.13 -16.71
N TYR A 38 -12.48 3.42 -16.34
CA TYR A 38 -12.74 3.94 -15.00
C TYR A 38 -13.57 5.25 -15.06
N PRO A 39 -14.84 5.20 -15.51
CA PRO A 39 -15.65 6.40 -15.78
C PRO A 39 -16.14 7.13 -14.52
N ARG A 40 -15.52 6.90 -13.36
CA ARG A 40 -15.92 7.51 -12.09
C ARG A 40 -14.86 8.52 -11.69
N GLU A 41 -15.19 9.79 -11.76
CA GLU A 41 -14.44 10.81 -11.04
C GLU A 41 -14.50 10.48 -9.55
N VAL A 42 -13.38 9.97 -9.01
CA VAL A 42 -13.24 9.75 -7.58
C VAL A 42 -12.77 11.07 -6.96
N PRO A 43 -13.49 11.61 -5.96
CA PRO A 43 -13.02 12.81 -5.27
C PRO A 43 -11.65 12.51 -4.66
N LYS A 44 -10.68 13.37 -4.99
CA LYS A 44 -9.33 13.26 -4.40
C LYS A 44 -9.47 13.36 -2.89
N ARG A 45 -8.74 12.49 -2.17
CA ARG A 45 -8.64 12.60 -0.72
C ARG A 45 -8.05 13.97 -0.37
N GLU A 46 -8.69 14.67 0.54
CA GLU A 46 -8.15 15.90 1.09
C GLU A 46 -6.85 15.58 1.83
N ILE A 47 -5.74 16.17 1.36
CA ILE A 47 -4.44 16.09 2.01
C ILE A 47 -4.28 17.39 2.79
N ARG A 48 -4.30 17.30 4.12
CA ARG A 48 -4.00 18.44 4.98
C ARG A 48 -2.49 18.52 5.19
N VAL A 49 -1.91 19.66 4.84
CA VAL A 49 -0.52 19.97 5.21
C VAL A 49 -0.55 20.49 6.63
N ASP A 50 -0.17 19.63 7.57
CA ASP A 50 -0.07 19.98 8.98
C ASP A 50 1.38 20.36 9.34
N GLU A 51 1.56 20.80 10.59
CA GLU A 51 2.87 21.17 11.10
C GLU A 51 3.87 20.00 11.02
N ALA A 52 3.42 18.75 11.17
CA ALA A 52 4.28 17.58 11.06
C ALA A 52 4.78 17.36 9.63
N ALA A 53 3.92 17.55 8.63
CA ALA A 53 4.30 17.51 7.22
C ALA A 53 5.37 18.58 6.90
N GLN A 54 5.24 19.80 7.43
CA GLN A 54 6.25 20.84 7.27
C GLN A 54 7.60 20.47 7.91
N ARG A 55 7.58 19.89 9.12
CA ARG A 55 8.81 19.43 9.79
C ARG A 55 9.51 18.33 8.99
N ILE A 56 8.76 17.38 8.41
CA ILE A 56 9.31 16.32 7.56
C ILE A 56 9.89 16.92 6.27
N ALA A 57 9.18 17.84 5.61
CA ALA A 57 9.66 18.48 4.38
C ALA A 57 10.99 19.22 4.62
N ASN A 58 11.11 19.97 5.72
CA ASN A 58 12.34 20.66 6.09
C ASN A 58 13.49 19.67 6.36
N ALA A 59 13.21 18.57 7.05
CA ALA A 59 14.20 17.53 7.31
C ALA A 59 14.69 16.86 6.02
N LEU A 60 13.78 16.56 5.08
CA LEU A 60 14.13 15.97 3.79
C LEU A 60 14.89 16.95 2.90
N HIS A 61 14.51 18.23 2.88
CA HIS A 61 15.21 19.25 2.10
C HIS A 61 16.64 19.45 2.59
N LEU A 62 16.88 19.41 3.91
CA LEU A 62 18.21 19.50 4.52
C LEU A 62 19.15 18.35 4.11
N HIS A 63 18.63 17.21 3.65
CA HIS A 63 19.43 16.04 3.27
C HIS A 63 19.63 15.91 1.75
N LEU A 64 19.19 16.89 0.97
CA LEU A 64 19.25 16.87 -0.50
C LEU A 64 20.13 17.98 -1.10
N ASP A 65 20.80 18.77 -0.27
CA ASP A 65 21.86 19.70 -0.67
C ASP A 65 23.24 19.02 -0.71
#